data_AF-A0A1F6IUU4-F1
#
_entry.id   AF-A0A1F6IUU4-F1
#
_cell.length_a   1.000
_cell.length_b   1.000
_cell.length_c   1.000
_cell.angle_alpha   90.00
_cell.angle_beta   90.00
_cell.angle_gamma   90.00
#
_symmetry.space_group_name_H-M   'P 1'
#
loop_
_entity.id
_entity.type
_entity.pdbx_description
1 polymer ?
#
loop_
_entity_poly.entity_id
_entity_poly.type
_entity_poly.pdbx_seq_one_letter_code
_entity_poly.pdbx_strand_id
1 'polypeptide(L)'
;MAVEMVTYPFVAGEKGIPFAQLLELSLGGKKSGEFTAESGRRMEYLFDDSSISITDHGDETFVMGAAVDEGVAEFVLITRRLNDRQRHPDMFAAEFVGFALMYLEEMRKHVTSIVDIWEQPSDNYKQFFQTYNISHDIVGAARSTWPGRTYARFGFVNIEEADVILPQDPMGPVWATFSKPTLVQGKML
;
A
#
# COMPACT_ATOMS: atom_id res chain seq x y z
N MET A 1 -19.95 23.33 1.71
CA MET A 1 -18.50 23.27 1.97
C MET A 1 -17.94 22.22 1.04
N ALA A 2 -17.02 22.60 0.14
CA ALA A 2 -16.41 21.63 -0.77
C ALA A 2 -15.52 20.70 0.05
N VAL A 3 -15.75 19.40 -0.06
CA VAL A 3 -14.80 18.39 0.41
C VAL A 3 -13.53 18.63 -0.40
N GLU A 4 -12.48 19.13 0.24
CA GLU A 4 -11.16 19.21 -0.36
C GLU A 4 -10.77 17.78 -0.73
N MET A 5 -10.90 17.44 -2.01
CA MET A 5 -10.33 16.20 -2.53
C MET A 5 -8.83 16.33 -2.30
N VAL A 6 -8.32 15.65 -1.27
CA VAL A 6 -6.89 15.52 -1.04
C VAL A 6 -6.33 14.68 -2.18
N THR A 7 -6.10 15.32 -3.33
CA THR A 7 -5.24 14.80 -4.37
C THR A 7 -3.85 14.81 -3.78
N TYR A 8 -3.39 13.62 -3.40
CA TYR A 8 -2.00 13.30 -3.07
C TYR A 8 -1.09 14.09 -4.04
N PRO A 9 -0.08 14.87 -3.57
CA PRO A 9 0.62 15.79 -4.44
C PRO A 9 1.48 14.99 -5.43
N PHE A 10 0.92 14.73 -6.59
CA PHE A 10 1.64 14.42 -7.81
C PHE A 10 2.08 15.77 -8.39
N VAL A 11 3.39 16.03 -8.39
CA VAL A 11 3.99 17.16 -9.12
C VAL A 11 4.50 16.60 -10.45
N ALA A 12 3.84 16.97 -11.55
CA ALA A 12 4.23 16.52 -12.87
C ALA A 12 5.64 17.02 -13.22
N GLY A 13 6.60 16.10 -13.38
CA GLY A 13 7.98 16.40 -13.80
C GLY A 13 9.08 15.95 -12.82
N GLU A 14 8.74 15.57 -11.59
CA GLU A 14 9.67 14.97 -10.63
C GLU A 14 9.51 13.44 -10.69
N LYS A 15 10.51 12.72 -11.22
CA LYS A 15 10.49 11.25 -11.17
C LYS A 15 10.82 10.85 -9.73
N GLY A 16 10.12 9.87 -9.16
CA GLY A 16 10.36 9.39 -7.79
C GLY A 16 11.43 8.29 -7.74
N ILE A 17 11.17 7.23 -6.98
CA ILE A 17 12.00 6.02 -7.01
C ILE A 17 12.02 5.41 -8.43
N PRO A 18 13.19 5.00 -8.97
CA PRO A 18 13.31 4.42 -10.31
C PRO A 18 12.86 2.95 -10.37
N PHE A 19 11.57 2.70 -10.13
CA PHE A 19 11.02 1.33 -10.00
C PHE A 19 11.30 0.41 -11.19
N ALA A 20 11.31 0.93 -12.42
CA ALA A 20 11.62 0.12 -13.61
C ALA A 20 13.05 -0.44 -13.57
N GLN A 21 14.03 0.39 -13.18
CA GLN A 21 15.43 -0.05 -13.03
C GLN A 21 15.58 -1.03 -11.88
N LEU A 22 14.88 -0.79 -10.77
CA LEU A 22 14.85 -1.71 -9.64
C LEU A 22 14.26 -3.07 -10.00
N LEU A 23 13.19 -3.11 -10.82
CA LEU A 23 12.60 -4.36 -11.27
C LEU A 23 13.61 -5.19 -12.07
N GLU A 24 14.30 -4.57 -13.04
CA GLU A 24 15.35 -5.26 -13.82
C GLU A 24 16.47 -5.79 -12.93
N LEU A 25 16.88 -5.01 -11.93
CA LEU A 25 17.87 -5.44 -10.94
C LEU A 25 17.35 -6.58 -10.07
N SER A 26 16.06 -6.68 -9.80
CA SER A 26 15.46 -7.70 -8.93
C SER A 26 15.39 -9.09 -9.56
N LEU A 27 15.47 -9.19 -10.90
CA LEU A 27 15.40 -10.47 -11.61
C LEU A 27 16.65 -11.33 -11.28
N GLY A 28 16.44 -12.49 -10.66
CA GLY A 28 17.51 -13.45 -10.32
C GLY A 28 17.63 -13.83 -8.84
N GLY A 29 16.62 -13.57 -8.02
CA GLY A 29 16.55 -14.00 -6.61
C GLY A 29 16.90 -12.88 -5.63
N LYS A 30 17.18 -13.27 -4.38
CA LYS A 30 17.46 -12.35 -3.27
C LYS A 30 18.57 -11.36 -3.60
N LYS A 31 18.29 -10.06 -3.45
CA LYS A 31 19.24 -8.97 -3.72
C LYS A 31 19.02 -7.83 -2.74
N SER A 32 20.11 -7.15 -2.39
CA SER A 32 20.06 -5.89 -1.67
C SER A 32 21.09 -4.93 -2.24
N GLY A 33 20.88 -3.65 -2.00
CA GLY A 33 21.83 -2.63 -2.39
C GLY A 33 21.27 -1.23 -2.20
N GLU A 34 21.97 -0.27 -2.77
CA GLU A 34 21.61 1.14 -2.66
C GLU A 34 21.38 1.75 -4.03
N PHE A 35 20.53 2.77 -4.06
CA PHE A 35 20.36 3.66 -5.20
C PHE A 35 20.16 5.09 -4.74
N THR A 36 20.36 6.02 -5.66
CA THR A 36 20.02 7.43 -5.44
C THR A 36 18.68 7.70 -6.08
N ALA A 37 17.70 8.09 -5.27
CA ALA A 37 16.43 8.61 -5.77
C ALA A 37 16.64 9.97 -6.43
N GLU A 38 15.68 10.42 -7.22
CA GLU A 38 15.81 11.63 -8.03
C GLU A 38 15.93 12.91 -7.19
N SER A 39 15.38 12.94 -5.96
CA SER A 39 15.65 14.03 -5.00
C SER A 39 17.11 14.11 -4.54
N GLY A 40 17.95 13.13 -4.91
CA GLY A 40 19.33 12.96 -4.44
C GLY A 40 19.45 12.18 -3.15
N ARG A 41 18.34 11.73 -2.55
CA ARG A 41 18.36 10.87 -1.35
C ARG A 41 18.91 9.49 -1.67
N ARG A 42 19.74 8.97 -0.77
CA ARG A 42 20.22 7.59 -0.84
C ARG A 42 19.20 6.68 -0.19
N MET A 43 18.87 5.61 -0.90
CA MET A 43 17.87 4.64 -0.49
C MET A 43 18.49 3.26 -0.51
N GLU A 44 18.08 2.40 0.40
CA GLU A 44 18.39 0.97 0.41
C GLU A 44 17.19 0.18 -0.12
N TYR A 45 17.45 -0.87 -0.89
CA TYR A 45 16.45 -1.86 -1.26
C TYR A 45 16.85 -3.25 -0.78
N LEU A 46 15.84 -4.05 -0.42
CA LEU A 46 15.97 -5.46 -0.11
C LEU A 46 14.85 -6.22 -0.81
N PHE A 47 15.23 -7.10 -1.72
CA PHE A 47 14.34 -7.96 -2.50
C PHE A 47 14.59 -9.41 -2.12
N ASP A 48 13.53 -10.14 -1.83
CA ASP A 48 13.53 -11.57 -1.49
C ASP A 48 12.37 -12.25 -2.22
N ASP A 49 12.35 -13.58 -2.22
CA ASP A 49 11.39 -14.38 -2.99
C ASP A 49 9.93 -14.10 -2.64
N SER A 50 9.65 -13.58 -1.43
CA SER A 50 8.31 -13.26 -0.95
C SER A 50 8.21 -11.88 -0.31
N SER A 51 9.21 -11.01 -0.47
CA SER A 51 9.17 -9.68 0.12
C SER A 51 10.02 -8.66 -0.62
N ILE A 52 9.62 -7.41 -0.52
CA ILE A 52 10.30 -6.27 -1.11
C ILE A 52 10.25 -5.09 -0.13
N SER A 53 11.38 -4.45 0.13
CA SER A 53 11.42 -3.22 0.92
C SER A 53 12.35 -2.18 0.32
N ILE A 54 11.99 -0.92 0.53
CA ILE A 54 12.79 0.26 0.22
C ILE A 54 12.77 1.18 1.43
N THR A 55 13.95 1.58 1.91
CA THR A 55 14.15 2.40 3.10
C THR A 55 15.03 3.60 2.75
N ASP A 56 14.74 4.76 3.32
CA ASP A 56 15.64 5.91 3.21
C ASP A 56 16.86 5.70 4.13
N HIS A 57 18.07 5.74 3.56
CA HIS A 57 19.32 5.54 4.30
C HIS A 57 19.64 6.71 5.24
N GLY A 58 19.23 7.94 4.89
CA GLY A 58 19.42 9.14 5.70
C GLY A 58 18.38 9.27 6.82
N ASP A 59 17.26 8.55 6.73
CA ASP A 59 16.19 8.54 7.71
C ASP A 59 15.35 7.26 7.61
N GLU A 60 15.75 6.24 8.38
CA GLU A 60 15.13 4.92 8.39
C GLU A 60 13.68 4.89 8.89
N THR A 61 13.14 6.03 9.36
CA THR A 61 11.71 6.13 9.66
C THR A 61 10.84 6.08 8.41
N PHE A 62 11.41 6.41 7.24
CA PHE A 62 10.73 6.28 5.95
C PHE A 62 10.99 4.90 5.36
N VAL A 63 9.93 4.10 5.23
CA VAL A 63 9.99 2.74 4.70
C VAL A 63 8.76 2.44 3.87
N MET A 64 8.97 1.74 2.76
CA MET A 64 7.92 1.06 2.00
C MET A 64 8.30 -0.41 1.88
N GLY A 65 7.46 -1.29 2.40
CA GLY A 65 7.65 -2.73 2.39
C GLY A 65 6.39 -3.45 1.94
N ALA A 66 6.58 -4.60 1.30
CA ALA A 66 5.53 -5.56 1.05
C ALA A 66 6.06 -6.96 1.30
N ALA A 67 5.23 -7.83 1.89
CA ALA A 67 5.51 -9.24 2.04
C ALA A 67 4.27 -10.03 1.62
N VAL A 68 4.46 -11.25 1.15
CA VAL A 68 3.37 -12.16 0.80
C VAL A 68 3.57 -13.50 1.45
N ASP A 69 2.51 -14.00 2.09
CA ASP A 69 2.44 -15.35 2.64
C ASP A 69 1.13 -16.00 2.21
N GLU A 70 1.21 -17.24 1.74
CA GLU A 70 0.06 -18.02 1.23
C GLU A 70 -0.90 -17.24 0.27
N GLY A 71 -0.36 -16.29 -0.51
CA GLY A 71 -1.13 -15.46 -1.45
C GLY A 71 -1.76 -14.21 -0.84
N VAL A 72 -1.57 -13.98 0.47
CA VAL A 72 -1.99 -12.77 1.19
C VAL A 72 -0.82 -11.80 1.25
N ALA A 73 -0.98 -10.61 0.69
CA ALA A 73 0.03 -9.56 0.79
C ALA A 73 -0.26 -8.58 1.92
N GLU A 74 0.80 -8.15 2.61
CA GLU A 74 0.78 -7.10 3.61
C GLU A 74 1.71 -5.98 3.17
N PHE A 75 1.36 -4.73 3.51
CA PHE A 75 2.13 -3.55 3.16
C PHE A 75 2.48 -2.73 4.40
N VAL A 76 3.73 -2.27 4.47
CA VAL A 76 4.20 -1.27 5.44
C VAL A 76 4.56 -0.01 4.67
N LEU A 77 3.78 1.06 4.82
CA LEU A 77 3.89 2.26 3.97
C LEU A 77 4.05 3.53 4.81
N ILE A 78 5.26 3.74 5.32
CA ILE A 78 5.62 4.91 6.14
C ILE A 78 6.29 5.94 5.25
N THR A 79 5.48 6.73 4.51
CA THR A 79 5.97 7.76 3.58
C THR A 79 5.88 9.18 4.15
N ARG A 80 5.42 9.30 5.40
CA ARG A 80 5.26 10.56 6.13
C ARG A 80 5.52 10.34 7.61
N ARG A 81 6.37 11.15 8.22
CA ARG A 81 6.62 11.09 9.67
C ARG A 81 5.38 11.46 10.48
N LEU A 82 5.21 10.85 11.65
CA LEU A 82 4.06 11.11 12.53
C LEU A 82 4.19 12.43 13.31
N ASN A 83 5.40 12.83 13.69
CA ASN A 83 5.66 13.97 14.57
C ASN A 83 5.51 15.33 13.89
N ASP A 84 6.14 15.53 12.72
CA ASP A 84 6.19 16.80 11.99
C ASP A 84 5.36 16.78 10.70
N ARG A 85 4.75 15.63 10.38
CA ARG A 85 4.00 15.38 9.13
C ARG A 85 4.82 15.62 7.86
N GLN A 86 6.15 15.64 7.94
CA GLN A 86 7.03 15.76 6.78
C GLN A 86 6.88 14.52 5.91
N ARG A 87 6.61 14.74 4.62
CA ARG A 87 6.55 13.68 3.61
C ARG A 87 7.94 13.42 3.06
N HIS A 88 8.24 12.17 2.77
CA HIS A 88 9.40 11.84 1.97
C HIS A 88 9.21 12.38 0.54
N PRO A 89 10.24 13.00 -0.07
CA PRO A 89 10.11 13.55 -1.42
C PRO A 89 9.86 12.49 -2.52
N ASP A 90 10.45 11.29 -2.38
CA ASP A 90 10.36 10.23 -3.43
C ASP A 90 9.46 9.02 -3.10
N MET A 91 8.96 8.87 -1.87
CA MET A 91 8.21 7.66 -1.48
C MET A 91 6.72 7.80 -1.79
N PHE A 92 6.35 7.37 -2.98
CA PHE A 92 4.95 7.37 -3.43
C PHE A 92 4.31 5.99 -3.22
N ALA A 93 3.53 5.89 -2.13
CA ALA A 93 2.96 4.61 -1.68
C ALA A 93 2.11 3.90 -2.74
N ALA A 94 1.36 4.63 -3.57
CA ALA A 94 0.50 4.02 -4.60
C ALA A 94 1.32 3.41 -5.74
N GLU A 95 2.42 4.06 -6.13
CA GLU A 95 3.33 3.55 -7.14
C GLU A 95 4.09 2.34 -6.62
N PHE A 96 4.52 2.39 -5.35
CA PHE A 96 5.15 1.26 -4.69
C PHE A 96 4.22 0.04 -4.61
N VAL A 97 2.94 0.20 -4.27
CA VAL A 97 1.98 -0.91 -4.27
C VAL A 97 1.93 -1.60 -5.64
N GLY A 98 1.84 -0.82 -6.72
CA GLY A 98 1.84 -1.38 -8.08
C GLY A 98 3.14 -2.10 -8.42
N PHE A 99 4.28 -1.48 -8.11
CA PHE A 99 5.60 -2.07 -8.31
C PHE A 99 5.79 -3.37 -7.51
N ALA A 100 5.41 -3.38 -6.23
CA ALA A 100 5.52 -4.55 -5.36
C ALA A 100 4.64 -5.70 -5.86
N LEU A 101 3.40 -5.43 -6.27
CA LEU A 101 2.52 -6.45 -6.86
C LEU A 101 3.10 -7.02 -8.15
N MET A 102 3.69 -6.19 -9.01
CA MET A 102 4.39 -6.65 -10.21
C MET A 102 5.59 -7.53 -9.84
N TYR A 103 6.43 -7.09 -8.91
CA TYR A 103 7.59 -7.85 -8.45
C TYR A 103 7.18 -9.22 -7.90
N LEU A 104 6.17 -9.28 -7.03
CA LEU A 104 5.70 -10.52 -6.44
C LEU A 104 5.13 -11.49 -7.49
N GLU A 105 4.43 -10.97 -8.51
CA GLU A 105 3.95 -11.78 -9.63
C GLU A 105 5.11 -12.36 -10.46
N GLU A 106 6.16 -11.58 -10.74
CA GLU A 106 7.38 -12.06 -11.40
C GLU A 106 8.09 -13.16 -10.58
N MET A 107 8.05 -13.05 -9.25
CA MET A 107 8.53 -14.08 -8.30
C MET A 107 7.56 -15.27 -8.15
N ARG A 108 6.50 -15.34 -8.96
CA ARG A 108 5.46 -16.38 -8.94
C ARG A 108 4.73 -16.49 -7.61
N LYS A 109 4.68 -15.38 -6.86
CA LYS A 109 3.86 -15.24 -5.65
C LYS A 109 2.53 -14.60 -6.05
N HIS A 110 1.64 -15.42 -6.56
CA HIS A 110 0.32 -14.97 -6.99
C HIS A 110 -0.48 -14.40 -5.80
N VAL A 111 -0.53 -13.08 -5.70
CA VAL A 111 -1.28 -12.38 -4.65
C VAL A 111 -2.77 -12.48 -4.95
N THR A 112 -3.53 -13.11 -4.05
CA THR A 112 -4.98 -13.29 -4.12
C THR A 112 -5.72 -12.28 -3.26
N SER A 113 -5.12 -11.83 -2.15
CA SER A 113 -5.70 -10.84 -1.26
C SER A 113 -4.64 -9.92 -0.66
N ILE A 114 -5.08 -8.77 -0.17
CA ILE A 114 -4.28 -7.80 0.57
C ILE A 114 -4.95 -7.58 1.91
N VAL A 115 -4.21 -7.73 3.00
CA VAL A 115 -4.64 -7.33 4.34
C VAL A 115 -3.99 -5.99 4.67
N ASP A 116 -4.79 -5.05 5.14
CA ASP A 116 -4.31 -3.75 5.59
C ASP A 116 -4.86 -3.44 6.98
N ILE A 117 -4.03 -2.77 7.79
CA ILE A 117 -4.30 -2.47 9.19
C ILE A 117 -4.22 -0.97 9.36
N TRP A 118 -5.33 -0.36 9.79
CA TRP A 118 -5.39 1.07 10.02
C TRP A 118 -5.52 1.35 11.51
N GLU A 119 -4.56 2.08 12.05
CA GLU A 119 -4.52 2.41 13.48
C GLU A 119 -4.55 3.93 13.68
N GLN A 120 -4.86 4.38 14.90
CA GLN A 120 -4.69 5.79 15.23
C GLN A 120 -3.20 6.15 15.32
N PRO A 121 -2.79 7.35 14.86
CA PRO A 121 -3.60 8.45 14.33
C PRO A 121 -3.60 8.53 12.79
N SER A 122 -3.50 7.39 12.07
CA SER A 122 -3.37 7.35 10.62
C SER A 122 -4.53 8.06 9.89
N ASP A 123 -4.24 8.62 8.71
CA ASP A 123 -5.27 9.27 7.90
C ASP A 123 -6.31 8.25 7.37
N ASN A 124 -5.90 7.00 7.14
CA ASN A 124 -6.78 5.92 6.70
C ASN A 124 -7.84 5.59 7.78
N TYR A 125 -7.41 5.46 9.03
CA TYR A 125 -8.31 5.26 10.18
C TYR A 125 -9.33 6.40 10.28
N LYS A 126 -8.87 7.65 10.19
CA LYS A 126 -9.74 8.83 10.26
C LYS A 126 -10.74 8.85 9.11
N GLN A 127 -10.27 8.62 7.87
CA GLN A 127 -11.12 8.62 6.69
C GLN A 127 -12.18 7.51 6.73
N PHE A 128 -11.79 6.32 7.19
CA PHE A 128 -12.69 5.20 7.38
C PHE A 128 -13.84 5.57 8.34
N PHE A 129 -13.52 5.97 9.58
CA PHE A 129 -14.56 6.29 10.57
C PHE A 129 -15.37 7.54 10.21
N GLN A 130 -14.77 8.54 9.55
CA GLN A 130 -15.53 9.67 9.02
C GLN A 130 -16.60 9.23 8.02
N THR A 131 -16.25 8.31 7.11
CA THR A 131 -17.21 7.79 6.12
C THR A 131 -18.25 6.90 6.81
N TYR A 132 -17.79 5.95 7.63
CA TYR A 132 -18.64 4.98 8.31
C TYR A 132 -19.67 5.63 9.24
N ASN A 133 -19.27 6.63 10.02
CA ASN A 133 -20.20 7.32 10.93
C ASN A 133 -21.30 8.11 10.20
N ILE A 134 -21.11 8.41 8.90
CA ILE A 134 -22.11 9.08 8.08
C ILE A 134 -23.00 8.05 7.37
N SER A 135 -22.41 7.07 6.69
CA SER A 135 -23.15 6.13 5.83
C SER A 135 -23.68 4.90 6.56
N HIS A 136 -23.03 4.51 7.66
CA HIS A 136 -23.17 3.20 8.31
C HIS A 136 -22.88 2.00 7.39
N ASP A 137 -22.22 2.26 6.26
CA ASP A 137 -21.78 1.24 5.29
C ASP A 137 -20.29 0.97 5.50
N ILE A 138 -19.98 -0.16 6.14
CA ILE A 138 -18.61 -0.55 6.51
C ILE A 138 -17.75 -0.85 5.27
N VAL A 139 -18.34 -1.48 4.25
CA VAL A 139 -17.64 -1.84 3.01
C VAL A 139 -17.40 -0.58 2.18
N GLY A 140 -18.40 0.29 2.06
CA GLY A 140 -18.26 1.59 1.41
C GLY A 140 -17.20 2.46 2.08
N ALA A 141 -17.12 2.44 3.41
CA ALA A 141 -16.09 3.15 4.17
C ALA A 141 -14.68 2.56 3.93
N ALA A 142 -14.53 1.24 3.90
CA ALA A 142 -13.24 0.61 3.58
C ALA A 142 -12.78 0.97 2.16
N ARG A 143 -13.69 0.91 1.18
CA ARG A 143 -13.43 1.28 -0.22
C ARG A 143 -13.13 2.77 -0.41
N SER A 144 -13.64 3.63 0.47
CA SER A 144 -13.40 5.07 0.43
C SER A 144 -12.05 5.49 1.00
N THR A 145 -11.28 4.59 1.61
CA THR A 145 -9.93 4.90 2.08
C THR A 145 -8.94 5.04 0.90
N TRP A 146 -7.80 5.67 1.13
CA TRP A 146 -6.72 5.71 0.13
C TRP A 146 -6.21 4.31 -0.27
N PRO A 147 -5.96 3.36 0.66
CA PRO A 147 -5.59 1.99 0.30
C PRO A 147 -6.70 1.29 -0.47
N GLY A 148 -7.96 1.37 0.00
CA GLY A 148 -9.09 0.72 -0.68
C GLY A 148 -9.24 1.14 -2.14
N ARG A 149 -9.13 2.45 -2.43
CA ARG A 149 -9.10 2.95 -3.81
C ARG A 149 -7.89 2.47 -4.60
N THR A 150 -6.73 2.36 -3.96
CA THR A 150 -5.48 1.93 -4.59
C THR A 150 -5.53 0.45 -4.94
N TYR A 151 -5.94 -0.41 -4.01
CA TYR A 151 -6.07 -1.86 -4.21
C TYR A 151 -7.13 -2.19 -5.27
N ALA A 152 -8.25 -1.45 -5.30
CA ALA A 152 -9.26 -1.60 -6.35
C ALA A 152 -8.69 -1.34 -7.77
N ARG A 153 -7.75 -0.39 -7.92
CA ARG A 153 -7.07 -0.13 -9.21
C ARG A 153 -6.22 -1.31 -9.69
N PHE A 154 -5.77 -2.16 -8.77
CA PHE A 154 -5.01 -3.37 -9.06
C PHE A 154 -5.88 -4.65 -9.06
N GLY A 155 -7.20 -4.51 -9.08
CA GLY A 155 -8.15 -5.62 -9.21
C GLY A 155 -8.57 -6.28 -7.90
N PHE A 156 -8.17 -5.76 -6.75
CA PHE A 156 -8.61 -6.24 -5.43
C PHE A 156 -9.91 -5.52 -5.04
N VAL A 157 -11.01 -5.93 -5.67
CA VAL A 157 -12.32 -5.25 -5.57
C VAL A 157 -13.32 -5.99 -4.67
N ASN A 158 -13.06 -7.27 -4.38
CA ASN A 158 -13.94 -8.06 -3.52
C ASN A 158 -13.63 -7.76 -2.06
N ILE A 159 -14.66 -7.36 -1.33
CA ILE A 159 -14.63 -7.07 0.10
C ILE A 159 -16.07 -7.15 0.60
N GLU A 160 -16.28 -7.94 1.64
CA GLU A 160 -17.56 -8.12 2.33
C GLU A 160 -17.50 -7.53 3.74
N GLU A 161 -18.63 -7.44 4.45
CA GLU A 161 -18.63 -6.93 5.82
C GLU A 161 -17.75 -7.77 6.76
N ALA A 162 -17.72 -9.09 6.55
CA ALA A 162 -16.90 -10.02 7.34
C ALA A 162 -15.39 -9.83 7.13
N ASP A 163 -14.98 -9.19 6.03
CA ASP A 163 -13.59 -8.89 5.72
C ASP A 163 -13.10 -7.62 6.43
N VAL A 164 -14.00 -6.87 7.09
CA VAL A 164 -13.67 -5.66 7.85
C VAL A 164 -13.92 -5.88 9.33
N ILE A 165 -12.83 -5.95 10.09
CA ILE A 165 -12.88 -6.16 11.54
C ILE A 165 -12.74 -4.80 12.22
N LEU A 166 -13.83 -4.37 12.87
CA LEU A 166 -13.83 -3.18 13.71
C LEU A 166 -13.14 -3.45 15.05
N PRO A 167 -12.49 -2.44 15.65
CA PRO A 167 -11.86 -2.60 16.94
C PRO A 167 -12.89 -2.76 18.06
N GLN A 168 -12.55 -3.56 19.06
CA GLN A 168 -13.36 -3.75 20.28
C GLN A 168 -13.24 -2.55 21.25
N ASP A 169 -12.14 -1.79 21.13
CA ASP A 169 -11.87 -0.55 21.87
C ASP A 169 -11.84 0.62 20.88
N PRO A 170 -12.40 1.81 21.19
CA PRO A 170 -12.28 3.02 20.36
C PRO A 170 -10.87 3.38 19.86
N MET A 171 -9.80 2.90 20.52
CA MET A 171 -8.40 3.12 20.14
C MET A 171 -7.77 1.97 19.35
N GLY A 172 -8.46 0.84 19.19
CA GLY A 172 -7.94 -0.33 18.48
C GLY A 172 -7.88 -0.13 16.97
N PRO A 173 -7.20 -1.04 16.24
CA PRO A 173 -7.05 -0.93 14.80
C PRO A 173 -8.27 -1.47 14.04
N VAL A 174 -8.42 -1.03 12.79
CA VAL A 174 -9.35 -1.61 11.82
C VAL A 174 -8.56 -2.52 10.89
N TRP A 175 -8.99 -3.76 10.75
CA TRP A 175 -8.44 -4.67 9.73
C TRP A 175 -9.38 -4.71 8.54
N ALA A 176 -8.83 -4.68 7.33
CA ALA A 176 -9.61 -4.82 6.10
C ALA A 176 -8.89 -5.75 5.13
N THR A 177 -9.62 -6.72 4.59
CA THR A 177 -9.11 -7.63 3.55
C THR A 177 -9.73 -7.30 2.20
N PHE A 178 -8.88 -7.10 1.19
CA PHE A 178 -9.28 -6.83 -0.19
C PHE A 178 -8.83 -7.99 -1.07
N SER A 179 -9.76 -8.64 -1.75
CA SER A 179 -9.49 -9.86 -2.53
C SER A 179 -9.70 -9.63 -4.03
N LYS A 180 -8.97 -10.38 -4.86
CA LYS A 180 -9.28 -10.49 -6.28
C LYS A 180 -10.60 -11.25 -6.48
N PRO A 181 -11.34 -10.98 -7.57
CA PRO A 181 -12.45 -11.84 -7.97
C PRO A 181 -12.02 -13.29 -8.12
N THR A 182 -12.70 -14.21 -7.43
CA THR A 182 -12.50 -15.64 -7.66
C THR A 182 -12.98 -15.96 -9.06
N LEU A 183 -12.09 -16.45 -9.93
CA LEU A 183 -12.49 -17.02 -11.21
C LEU A 183 -13.27 -18.31 -10.95
N VAL A 184 -14.59 -18.20 -10.83
CA VAL A 184 -15.46 -19.37 -10.90
C VAL A 184 -15.56 -19.76 -12.37
N GLN A 185 -14.97 -20.91 -12.71
CA GLN A 185 -14.93 -21.53 -14.04
C GLN A 185 -15.92 -20.94 -15.06
N GLY A 186 -15.43 -19.99 -15.88
CA GLY A 186 -16.06 -19.60 -17.14
C GLY A 186 -17.24 -18.62 -17.08
N LYS A 187 -17.59 -18.02 -15.93
CA LYS A 187 -18.55 -16.89 -15.90
C LYS A 187 -18.10 -15.81 -14.93
N MET A 188 -17.85 -14.61 -15.45
CA MET A 188 -17.84 -13.39 -14.64
C MET A 188 -19.25 -13.21 -14.06
N LEU A 189 -19.34 -13.12 -12.73
CA LEU A 189 -20.49 -12.55 -12.03
C LEU A 189 -20.34 -11.03 -11.97
#